data_AF-A0A0F8YPD6-F1
#
_entry.id   AF-A0A0F8YPD6-F1
#
_cell.length_a   1.000
_cell.length_b   1.000
_cell.length_c   1.000
_cell.angle_alpha   90.00
_cell.angle_beta   90.00
_cell.angle_gamma   90.00
#
_symmetry.space_group_name_H-M   'P 1'
#
loop_
_entity.id
_entity.type
_entity.pdbx_description
1 polymer ?
#
loop_
_entity_poly.entity_id
_entity_poly.type
_entity_poly.pdbx_seq_one_letter_code
_entity_poly.pdbx_strand_id
1 'polypeptide(L)'
;MSMDSYLILIGYVTHLVMDELWINTIYRPFFGERSPLGGDLRANIMDRAIQFSLDRQKRIDRDLMAHVLDEVARSDLALEIDLIDAETLRRWKEVILDMVGRSPDWDRFGYIAGRHLREAGIESPEQFQEFVRSLPDLVDETLRYLTEKRLRDFMDRSVEQGLEAVREYLRCA
;
A
#
# COMPACT_ATOMS: atom_id res chain seq x y z
N MET A 1 11.30 14.69 -21.56
CA MET A 1 10.89 13.62 -20.64
C MET A 1 10.35 12.46 -21.45
N SER A 2 10.85 11.24 -21.27
CA SER A 2 10.40 10.07 -22.03
C SER A 2 9.05 9.55 -21.49
N MET A 3 8.36 8.71 -22.26
CA MET A 3 7.09 8.09 -21.87
C MET A 3 7.22 7.35 -20.53
N ASP A 4 8.33 6.66 -20.29
CA ASP A 4 8.54 5.87 -19.08
C ASP A 4 8.70 6.76 -17.84
N SER A 5 9.26 7.98 -17.99
CA SER A 5 9.33 8.96 -16.89
C SER A 5 7.93 9.43 -16.49
N TYR A 6 7.03 9.64 -17.46
CA TYR A 6 5.65 10.00 -17.17
C TYR A 6 4.92 8.90 -16.40
N LEU A 7 5.15 7.63 -16.72
CA LEU A 7 4.50 6.51 -16.02
C LEU A 7 4.92 6.43 -14.55
N ILE A 8 6.21 6.61 -14.25
CA ILE A 8 6.71 6.66 -12.87
C ILE A 8 6.08 7.84 -12.11
N LEU A 9 6.06 9.03 -12.72
CA LEU A 9 5.53 10.24 -12.09
C LEU A 9 4.02 10.15 -11.87
N ILE A 10 3.27 9.58 -12.82
CA ILE A 10 1.84 9.29 -12.68
C ILE A 10 1.59 8.31 -11.53
N GLY A 11 2.36 7.22 -11.46
CA GLY A 11 2.28 6.27 -10.35
C GLY A 11 2.61 6.92 -9.00
N TYR A 12 3.62 7.77 -8.96
CA TYR A 12 4.00 8.51 -7.76
C TYR A 12 2.93 9.50 -7.30
N VAL A 13 2.40 10.33 -8.21
CA VAL A 13 1.34 11.30 -7.90
C VAL A 13 0.08 10.60 -7.39
N THR A 14 -0.35 9.54 -8.07
CA THR A 14 -1.54 8.78 -7.66
C THR A 14 -1.35 8.10 -6.30
N HIS A 15 -0.15 7.60 -6.00
CA HIS A 15 0.19 7.08 -4.67
C HIS A 15 0.11 8.16 -3.58
N LEU A 16 0.70 9.35 -3.80
CA LEU A 16 0.65 10.45 -2.83
C LEU A 16 -0.79 10.90 -2.54
N VAL A 17 -1.63 11.02 -3.57
CA VAL A 17 -3.04 11.38 -3.40
C VAL A 17 -3.78 10.34 -2.56
N MET A 18 -3.54 9.05 -2.84
CA MET A 18 -4.16 7.96 -2.10
C MET A 18 -3.71 7.96 -0.62
N ASP A 19 -2.42 8.19 -0.36
CA ASP A 19 -1.86 8.28 0.99
C ASP A 19 -2.46 9.46 1.77
N GLU A 20 -2.53 10.65 1.15
CA GLU A 20 -3.14 11.82 1.76
C GLU A 20 -4.61 11.57 2.12
N LEU A 21 -5.36 11.00 1.18
CA LEU A 21 -6.75 10.63 1.40
C LEU A 21 -6.88 9.61 2.54
N TRP A 22 -6.05 8.58 2.57
CA TRP A 22 -6.08 7.58 3.64
C TRP A 22 -5.80 8.25 4.99
N ILE A 23 -4.75 9.06 5.07
CA ILE A 23 -4.35 9.75 6.30
C ILE A 23 -5.49 10.61 6.84
N ASN A 24 -6.12 11.41 5.98
CA ASN A 24 -7.09 12.40 6.41
C ASN A 24 -8.50 11.82 6.60
N THR A 25 -8.88 10.78 5.86
CA THR A 25 -10.25 10.25 5.88
C THR A 25 -10.40 8.94 6.65
N ILE A 26 -9.31 8.18 6.80
CA ILE A 26 -9.29 6.87 7.47
C ILE A 26 -8.38 6.88 8.70
N TYR A 27 -7.07 7.11 8.53
CA TYR A 27 -6.11 6.96 9.62
C TYR A 27 -6.38 7.91 10.79
N ARG A 28 -6.31 9.23 10.58
CA ARG A 28 -6.47 10.21 11.66
C ARG A 28 -7.82 10.09 12.39
N PRO A 29 -8.96 9.90 11.71
CA PRO A 29 -10.26 9.80 12.40
C PRO A 29 -10.48 8.49 13.15
N PHE A 30 -9.91 7.37 12.68
CA PHE A 30 -10.27 6.02 13.18
C PHE A 30 -9.15 5.29 13.92
N PHE A 31 -7.89 5.59 13.60
CA PHE A 31 -6.71 4.94 14.15
C PHE A 31 -5.72 5.89 14.83
N GLY A 32 -5.73 7.19 14.52
CA GLY A 32 -4.78 8.16 15.07
C GLY A 32 -5.01 8.49 16.55
N GLU A 33 -4.11 9.27 17.15
CA GLU A 33 -4.12 9.62 18.58
C GLU A 33 -5.43 10.24 19.09
N ARG A 34 -6.15 10.95 18.21
CA ARG A 34 -7.43 11.61 18.53
C ARG A 34 -8.65 10.76 18.15
N SER A 35 -8.44 9.55 17.65
CA SER A 35 -9.52 8.63 17.29
C SER A 35 -10.08 7.92 18.53
N PRO A 36 -11.23 7.24 18.41
CA PRO A 36 -11.74 6.38 19.48
C PRO A 36 -10.76 5.28 19.94
N LEU A 37 -9.81 4.88 19.09
CA LEU A 37 -8.77 3.88 19.41
C LEU A 37 -7.48 4.52 19.97
N GLY A 38 -7.41 5.86 20.04
CA GLY A 38 -6.36 6.57 20.76
C GLY A 38 -4.94 6.47 20.18
N GLY A 39 -4.75 5.98 18.94
CA GLY A 39 -3.41 5.87 18.37
C GLY A 39 -2.56 4.75 18.94
N ASP A 40 -3.19 3.84 19.69
CA ASP A 40 -2.45 2.77 20.34
C ASP A 40 -1.90 1.76 19.32
N LEU A 41 -1.08 0.85 19.84
CA LEU A 41 -0.46 -0.16 19.01
C LEU A 41 -1.48 -1.03 18.27
N ARG A 42 -2.61 -1.35 18.90
CA ARG A 42 -3.67 -2.13 18.29
C ARG A 42 -4.28 -1.37 17.12
N ALA A 43 -4.52 -0.06 17.26
CA ALA A 43 -5.00 0.80 16.19
C ALA A 43 -4.08 0.77 14.96
N ASN A 44 -2.76 0.85 15.17
CA ASN A 44 -1.77 0.78 14.09
C ASN A 44 -1.72 -0.60 13.43
N ILE A 45 -1.88 -1.67 14.21
CA ILE A 45 -1.95 -3.04 13.66
C ILE A 45 -3.24 -3.22 12.84
N MET A 46 -4.38 -2.74 13.33
CA MET A 46 -5.67 -2.78 12.61
C MET A 46 -5.57 -2.04 11.27
N ASP A 47 -5.03 -0.81 11.28
CA ASP A 47 -4.75 -0.02 10.08
C ASP A 47 -3.89 -0.79 9.07
N ARG A 48 -2.80 -1.41 9.54
CA ARG A 48 -1.92 -2.18 8.66
C ARG A 48 -2.58 -3.44 8.11
N ALA A 49 -3.37 -4.13 8.93
CA ALA A 49 -4.09 -5.34 8.55
C ALA A 49 -5.11 -5.05 7.46
N ILE A 50 -5.87 -3.96 7.58
CA ILE A 50 -6.86 -3.61 6.55
C ILE A 50 -6.19 -3.14 5.25
N GLN A 51 -5.12 -2.35 5.31
CA GLN A 51 -4.35 -1.96 4.12
C GLN A 51 -3.82 -3.19 3.38
N PHE A 52 -3.27 -4.15 4.10
CA PHE A 52 -2.78 -5.39 3.53
C PHE A 52 -3.91 -6.24 2.91
N SER A 53 -5.07 -6.31 3.58
CA SER A 53 -6.24 -7.02 3.04
C SER A 53 -6.72 -6.40 1.72
N LEU A 54 -6.79 -5.06 1.65
CA LEU A 54 -7.18 -4.35 0.43
C LEU A 54 -6.19 -4.58 -0.72
N ASP A 55 -4.89 -4.48 -0.44
CA ASP A 55 -3.84 -4.77 -1.42
C ASP A 55 -3.91 -6.22 -1.91
N ARG A 56 -4.07 -7.19 -0.99
CA ARG A 56 -4.24 -8.60 -1.32
C ARG A 56 -5.45 -8.83 -2.21
N GLN A 57 -6.60 -8.22 -1.93
CA GLN A 57 -7.81 -8.35 -2.75
C GLN A 57 -7.59 -7.83 -4.17
N LYS A 58 -6.86 -6.72 -4.34
CA LYS A 58 -6.54 -6.17 -5.66
C LYS A 58 -5.56 -7.07 -6.44
N ARG A 59 -4.69 -7.79 -5.74
CA ARG A 59 -3.73 -8.74 -6.34
C ARG A 59 -4.28 -10.15 -6.59
N ILE A 60 -5.57 -10.39 -6.36
CA ILE A 60 -6.19 -11.70 -6.62
C ILE A 60 -6.22 -12.03 -8.12
N ASP A 61 -6.30 -11.01 -8.99
CA ASP A 61 -6.19 -11.19 -10.43
C ASP A 61 -4.75 -11.50 -10.83
N ARG A 62 -4.42 -12.79 -10.86
CA ARG A 62 -3.07 -13.28 -11.16
C ARG A 62 -2.64 -12.98 -12.59
N ASP A 63 -3.58 -12.95 -13.54
CA ASP A 63 -3.25 -12.72 -14.95
C ASP A 63 -2.92 -11.25 -15.17
N LEU A 64 -3.72 -10.34 -14.60
CA LEU A 64 -3.40 -8.91 -14.59
C LEU A 64 -2.08 -8.65 -13.88
N MET A 65 -1.85 -9.27 -12.72
CA MET A 65 -0.61 -9.05 -11.97
C MET A 65 0.62 -9.60 -12.68
N ALA A 66 0.51 -10.76 -13.33
CA ALA A 66 1.59 -11.32 -14.15
C ALA A 66 1.91 -10.40 -15.32
N HIS A 67 0.90 -9.84 -15.98
CA HIS A 67 1.09 -8.86 -17.05
C HIS A 67 1.81 -7.60 -16.55
N VAL A 68 1.36 -7.01 -15.43
CA VAL A 68 1.99 -5.83 -14.83
C VAL A 68 3.46 -6.09 -14.48
N LEU A 69 3.75 -7.24 -13.85
CA LEU A 69 5.12 -7.61 -13.49
C LEU A 69 6.02 -7.78 -14.72
N ASP A 70 5.51 -8.36 -15.79
CA ASP A 70 6.24 -8.57 -17.02
C ASP A 70 6.53 -7.24 -17.75
N GLU A 71 5.58 -6.30 -17.75
CA GLU A 71 5.81 -4.94 -18.26
C GLU A 71 6.85 -4.20 -17.41
N VAL A 72 6.76 -4.28 -16.08
CA VAL A 72 7.76 -3.69 -15.18
C VAL A 72 9.13 -4.32 -15.41
N ALA A 73 9.22 -5.64 -15.58
CA ALA A 73 10.48 -6.34 -15.86
C ALA A 73 11.11 -5.89 -17.18
N ARG A 74 10.30 -5.68 -18.23
CA ARG A 74 10.74 -5.24 -19.56
C ARG A 74 11.04 -3.74 -19.66
N SER A 75 10.58 -2.93 -18.71
CA SER A 75 10.87 -1.48 -18.71
C SER A 75 12.38 -1.20 -18.66
N ASP A 76 12.84 -0.34 -19.56
CA ASP A 76 14.21 0.19 -19.50
C ASP A 76 14.21 1.40 -18.55
N LEU A 77 14.82 1.23 -17.38
CA LEU A 77 14.93 2.28 -16.36
C LEU A 77 16.08 3.26 -16.67
N ALA A 78 16.46 3.42 -17.94
CA ALA A 78 17.37 4.45 -18.44
C ALA A 78 16.74 5.87 -18.33
N LEU A 79 16.06 6.14 -17.22
CA LEU A 79 15.37 7.37 -16.93
C LEU A 79 16.26 8.20 -16.02
N GLU A 80 16.79 9.28 -16.57
CA GLU A 80 17.34 10.36 -15.76
C GLU A 80 16.17 11.14 -15.17
N ILE A 81 15.77 10.75 -13.95
CA ILE A 81 14.88 11.54 -13.11
C ILE A 81 15.81 12.28 -12.14
N ASP A 82 15.92 13.60 -12.26
CA ASP A 82 16.79 14.41 -11.38
C ASP A 82 16.51 14.20 -9.87
N LEU A 83 15.32 13.67 -9.54
CA LEU A 83 14.88 13.34 -8.19
C LEU A 83 15.37 11.98 -7.67
N ILE A 84 15.59 10.99 -8.55
CA ILE A 84 15.91 9.60 -8.17
C ILE A 84 17.03 9.08 -9.06
N ASP A 85 18.17 8.75 -8.47
CA ASP A 85 19.29 8.19 -9.21
C ASP A 85 18.99 6.79 -9.78
N ALA A 86 19.70 6.43 -10.85
CA ALA A 86 19.48 5.18 -11.58
C ALA A 86 19.72 3.92 -10.74
N GLU A 87 20.58 3.98 -9.71
CA GLU A 87 20.83 2.84 -8.82
C GLU A 87 19.66 2.63 -7.86
N THR A 88 19.15 3.69 -7.26
CA THR A 88 17.94 3.67 -6.44
C THR A 88 16.73 3.17 -7.23
N LEU A 89 16.57 3.62 -8.48
CA LEU A 89 15.47 3.19 -9.34
C LEU A 89 15.56 1.70 -9.72
N ARG A 90 16.77 1.20 -10.00
CA ARG A 90 17.01 -0.23 -10.24
C ARG A 90 16.68 -1.07 -9.01
N ARG A 91 17.14 -0.64 -7.83
CA ARG A 91 16.86 -1.31 -6.56
C ARG A 91 15.36 -1.31 -6.26
N TRP A 92 14.67 -0.21 -6.52
CA TRP A 92 13.21 -0.15 -6.38
C TRP A 92 12.53 -1.20 -7.26
N LYS A 93 12.92 -1.32 -8.54
CA LYS A 93 12.36 -2.33 -9.46
C LYS A 93 12.61 -3.76 -8.97
N GLU A 94 13.82 -4.06 -8.48
CA GLU A 94 14.12 -5.37 -7.88
C GLU A 94 13.20 -5.66 -6.68
N VAL A 95 13.01 -4.67 -5.80
CA VAL A 95 12.12 -4.80 -4.64
C VAL A 95 10.67 -5.01 -5.05
N ILE A 96 10.17 -4.27 -6.05
CA ILE A 96 8.79 -4.42 -6.55
C ILE A 96 8.61 -5.79 -7.20
N LEU A 97 9.53 -6.23 -8.06
CA LEU A 97 9.44 -7.53 -8.70
C LEU A 97 9.47 -8.68 -7.67
N ASP A 98 10.32 -8.57 -6.63
CA ASP A 98 10.33 -9.57 -5.55
C ASP A 98 9.07 -9.52 -4.67
N MET A 99 8.60 -8.31 -4.34
CA MET A 99 7.50 -8.12 -3.41
C MET A 99 6.15 -8.47 -4.06
N VAL A 100 5.95 -8.07 -5.31
CA VAL A 100 4.69 -8.22 -6.04
C VAL A 100 4.65 -9.55 -6.81
N GLY A 101 5.81 -10.11 -7.19
CA GLY A 101 5.92 -11.40 -7.88
C GLY A 101 5.71 -12.64 -7.01
N ARG A 102 5.58 -12.50 -5.69
CA ARG A 102 5.25 -13.62 -4.79
C ARG A 102 3.77 -13.60 -4.39
N SER A 103 3.25 -14.76 -3.99
CA SER A 103 1.86 -14.92 -3.60
C SER A 103 1.50 -13.94 -2.46
N PRO A 104 0.33 -13.28 -2.50
CA PRO A 104 -0.11 -12.38 -1.44
C PRO A 104 -0.65 -13.22 -0.26
N ASP A 105 0.27 -13.81 0.50
CA ASP A 105 0.02 -14.58 1.72
C ASP A 105 0.29 -13.76 2.99
N TRP A 106 -0.31 -14.18 4.10
CA TRP A 106 -0.20 -13.49 5.37
C TRP A 106 1.20 -13.59 6.01
N ASP A 107 2.03 -14.52 5.56
CA ASP A 107 3.41 -14.68 6.02
C ASP A 107 4.25 -13.41 5.71
N ARG A 108 3.89 -12.66 4.66
CA ARG A 108 4.52 -11.37 4.31
C ARG A 108 4.08 -10.19 5.17
N PHE A 109 2.98 -10.30 5.94
CA PHE A 109 2.53 -9.22 6.84
C PHE A 109 3.64 -8.79 7.81
N GLY A 110 4.51 -9.73 8.23
CA GLY A 110 5.65 -9.47 9.11
C GLY A 110 6.66 -8.46 8.57
N TYR A 111 6.87 -8.41 7.26
CA TYR A 111 7.75 -7.40 6.65
C TYR A 111 7.11 -6.01 6.63
N ILE A 112 5.80 -5.96 6.47
CA ILE A 112 5.01 -4.74 6.32
C ILE A 112 4.69 -4.12 7.69
N ALA A 113 4.45 -4.95 8.71
CA ALA A 113 4.13 -4.56 10.08
C ALA A 113 5.32 -4.67 11.04
N GLY A 114 6.51 -5.06 10.57
CA GLY A 114 7.63 -5.47 11.43
C GLY A 114 8.12 -4.44 12.46
N ARG A 115 7.89 -3.14 12.23
CA ARG A 115 8.14 -2.11 13.26
C ARG A 115 7.14 -2.21 14.42
N HIS A 116 5.85 -2.29 14.10
CA HIS A 116 4.78 -2.38 15.09
C HIS A 116 4.72 -3.74 15.78
N LEU A 117 5.07 -4.83 15.10
CA LEU A 117 5.13 -6.16 15.71
C LEU A 117 6.18 -6.25 16.81
N ARG A 118 7.34 -5.61 16.63
CA ARG A 118 8.37 -5.51 17.68
C ARG A 118 7.90 -4.67 18.87
N GLU A 119 7.23 -3.54 18.59
CA GLU A 119 6.60 -2.72 19.64
C GLU A 119 5.49 -3.49 20.38
N ALA A 120 4.91 -4.53 19.77
CA ALA A 120 3.87 -5.39 20.34
C ALA A 120 4.40 -6.56 21.17
N GLY A 121 5.72 -6.69 21.31
CA GLY A 121 6.33 -7.82 22.01
C GLY A 121 6.19 -9.14 21.25
N ILE A 122 5.93 -9.10 19.95
CA ILE A 122 5.97 -10.28 19.06
C ILE A 122 7.43 -10.44 18.64
N GLU A 123 8.17 -11.20 19.44
CA GLU A 123 9.62 -11.39 19.28
C GLU A 123 9.97 -12.81 18.81
N SER A 124 9.06 -13.78 19.01
CA SER A 124 9.26 -15.17 18.59
C SER A 124 8.56 -15.50 17.27
N PRO A 125 9.13 -16.40 16.44
CA PRO A 125 8.48 -16.91 15.23
C PRO A 125 7.11 -17.56 15.50
N GLU A 126 6.92 -18.20 16.65
CA GLU A 126 5.67 -18.83 17.06
C GLU A 126 4.60 -17.79 17.39
N GLN A 127 4.96 -16.74 18.13
CA GLN A 127 4.07 -15.61 18.41
C GLN A 127 3.67 -14.90 17.11
N PHE A 128 4.61 -14.78 16.17
CA PHE A 128 4.33 -14.22 14.85
C PHE A 128 3.34 -15.08 14.06
N GLN A 129 3.51 -16.41 14.06
CA GLN A 129 2.61 -17.35 13.40
C GLN A 129 1.20 -17.36 14.02
N GLU A 130 1.09 -17.29 15.35
CA GLU A 130 -0.19 -17.16 16.03
C GLU A 130 -0.88 -15.84 15.69
N PHE A 131 -0.13 -14.75 15.71
CA PHE A 131 -0.62 -13.44 15.31
C PHE A 131 -1.09 -13.43 13.85
N VAL A 132 -0.32 -14.01 12.92
CA VAL A 132 -0.69 -14.15 11.50
C VAL A 132 -2.02 -14.90 11.34
N ARG A 133 -2.26 -15.95 12.13
CA ARG A 133 -3.54 -16.69 12.11
C ARG A 133 -4.72 -15.85 12.60
N SER A 134 -4.49 -14.87 13.47
CA SER A 134 -5.53 -13.95 13.96
C SER A 134 -5.83 -12.78 13.01
N LEU A 135 -5.00 -12.54 11.98
CA LEU A 135 -5.16 -11.41 11.06
C LEU A 135 -6.50 -11.37 10.33
N PRO A 136 -7.06 -12.49 9.81
CA PRO A 136 -8.37 -12.47 9.17
C PRO A 136 -9.47 -11.95 10.11
N ASP A 137 -9.50 -12.41 11.36
CA ASP A 137 -10.48 -11.97 12.36
C ASP A 137 -10.30 -10.48 12.70
N LEU A 138 -9.05 -10.02 12.80
CA LEU A 138 -8.72 -8.62 13.03
C LEU A 138 -9.15 -7.74 11.84
N VAL A 139 -9.00 -8.22 10.61
CA VAL A 139 -9.48 -7.54 9.40
C VAL A 139 -10.99 -7.45 9.42
N ASP A 140 -11.69 -8.53 9.76
CA ASP A 140 -13.16 -8.53 9.85
C ASP A 140 -13.66 -7.57 10.93
N GLU A 141 -12.98 -7.52 12.08
CA GLU A 141 -13.24 -6.51 13.12
C GLU A 141 -13.01 -5.09 12.60
N THR A 142 -11.89 -4.86 11.92
CA THR A 142 -11.54 -3.55 11.35
C THR A 142 -12.54 -3.13 10.27
N LEU A 143 -13.01 -4.07 9.45
CA LEU A 143 -14.05 -3.84 8.44
C LEU A 143 -15.38 -3.46 9.07
N ARG A 144 -15.77 -4.09 10.18
CA ARG A 144 -16.97 -3.69 10.93
C ARG A 144 -16.83 -2.30 11.53
N TYR A 145 -15.66 -1.98 12.08
CA TYR A 145 -15.37 -0.67 12.66
C TYR A 145 -15.35 0.46 11.61
N LEU A 146 -14.70 0.23 10.46
CA LEU A 146 -14.63 1.20 9.37
C LEU A 146 -15.89 1.22 8.50
N THR A 147 -16.65 0.14 8.46
CA THR A 147 -17.72 -0.15 7.51
C THR A 147 -17.22 -0.29 6.06
N GLU A 148 -17.78 -1.24 5.32
CA GLU A 148 -17.44 -1.42 3.90
C GLU A 148 -17.73 -0.18 3.04
N LYS A 149 -18.82 0.53 3.36
CA LYS A 149 -19.21 1.73 2.61
C LYS A 149 -18.09 2.77 2.64
N ARG A 150 -17.48 3.00 3.80
CA ARG A 150 -16.40 3.98 3.94
C ARG A 150 -15.18 3.60 3.12
N LEU A 151 -14.83 2.32 3.08
CA LEU A 151 -13.72 1.85 2.27
C LEU A 151 -14.02 1.97 0.78
N ARG A 152 -15.25 1.70 0.34
CA ARG A 152 -15.68 1.96 -1.04
C ARG A 152 -15.59 3.44 -1.39
N ASP A 153 -16.15 4.30 -0.53
CA ASP A 153 -16.11 5.76 -0.71
C ASP A 153 -14.65 6.27 -0.78
N PHE A 154 -13.74 5.71 0.03
CA PHE A 154 -12.31 6.00 -0.04
C PHE A 154 -11.69 5.58 -1.38
N MET A 155 -11.99 4.37 -1.86
CA MET A 155 -11.46 3.86 -3.13
C MET A 155 -11.94 4.70 -4.32
N ASP A 156 -13.23 5.02 -4.36
CA ASP A 156 -13.83 5.81 -5.44
C ASP A 156 -13.22 7.22 -5.49
N ARG A 157 -13.07 7.87 -4.33
CA ARG A 157 -12.42 9.18 -4.22
C ARG A 157 -10.94 9.14 -4.59
N SER A 158 -10.24 8.07 -4.25
CA SER A 158 -8.83 7.90 -4.60
C SER A 158 -8.63 7.83 -6.12
N VAL A 159 -9.53 7.14 -6.82
CA VAL A 159 -9.52 7.12 -8.29
C VAL A 159 -9.85 8.50 -8.87
N GLU A 160 -10.92 9.14 -8.38
CA GLU A 160 -11.36 10.45 -8.86
C GLU A 160 -10.25 11.51 -8.71
N GLN A 161 -9.73 11.67 -7.50
CA GLN A 161 -8.70 12.68 -7.20
C GLN A 161 -7.35 12.33 -7.83
N GLY A 162 -7.01 11.03 -7.91
CA GLY A 162 -5.80 10.59 -8.62
C GLY A 162 -5.84 10.95 -10.10
N LEU A 163 -6.97 10.75 -10.77
CA LEU A 163 -7.16 11.13 -12.17
C LEU A 163 -7.12 12.65 -12.37
N GLU A 164 -7.69 13.42 -11.45
CA GLU A 164 -7.61 14.88 -11.48
C GLU A 164 -6.17 15.37 -11.34
N ALA A 165 -5.43 14.91 -10.33
CA ALA A 165 -4.04 15.27 -10.10
C ALA A 165 -3.14 14.92 -11.30
N VAL A 166 -3.35 13.75 -11.92
CA VAL A 166 -2.62 13.35 -13.13
C VAL A 166 -2.96 14.28 -14.31
N ARG A 167 -4.22 14.64 -14.50
CA ARG A 167 -4.62 15.59 -15.56
C ARG A 167 -4.00 16.96 -15.36
N GLU A 168 -3.95 17.45 -14.13
CA GLU A 168 -3.30 18.73 -13.81
C GLU A 168 -1.81 18.66 -14.07
N TYR A 169 -1.14 17.60 -13.61
CA TYR A 169 0.28 17.37 -13.87
C TYR A 169 0.59 17.38 -15.38
N LEU A 170 -0.17 16.62 -16.18
CA LEU A 170 0.01 16.54 -17.63
C LEU A 170 -0.33 17.82 -18.40
N ARG A 171 -1.13 18.74 -17.82
CA ARG A 171 -1.40 20.06 -18.41
C ARG A 171 -0.27 21.05 -18.18
N CYS A 172 0.50 20.85 -17.12
CA CYS A 172 1.61 21.72 -16.72
C CYS A 172 2.98 21.22 -17.20
N ALA A 173 3.06 19.98 -17.71
CA ALA A 173 4.27 19.34 -18.22
C ALA A 173 4.56 19.62 -19.70
#